data_AF-A0A0C2WIP1-F1
#
_entry.id   AF-A0A0C2WIP1-F1
#
_cell.length_a   1.000
_cell.length_b   1.000
_cell.length_c   1.000
_cell.angle_alpha   90.00
_cell.angle_beta   90.00
_cell.angle_gamma   90.00
#
_symmetry.space_group_name_H-M   'P 1'
#
loop_
_entity.id
_entity.type
_entity.pdbx_description
1 polymer ?
#
loop_
_entity_poly.entity_id
_entity_poly.type
_entity_poly.pdbx_seq_one_letter_code
_entity_poly.pdbx_strand_id
1 'polypeptide(L)'
;TTEEWISILKLASKWGFESLRSRAISKIERTLTSPVDMVVLGCQYDIPDILWHGYATLCQATTPLSSEEGRRLGVEDVVNLYRIMALS
;
A
#
# COMPACT_ATOMS: atom_id res chain seq x y z
N THR A 1 14.50 -9.94 -0.55
CA THR A 1 13.84 -9.03 -1.52
C THR A 1 12.54 -8.50 -0.93
N THR A 2 11.90 -7.48 -1.52
CA THR A 2 10.59 -6.99 -1.05
C THR A 2 9.52 -8.10 -1.05
N GLU A 3 9.53 -8.96 -2.08
CA GLU A 3 8.61 -10.09 -2.22
C GLU A 3 8.71 -11.13 -1.09
N GLU A 4 9.93 -11.41 -0.62
CA GLU A 4 10.14 -12.30 0.52
C GLU A 4 9.49 -11.73 1.79
N TRP A 5 9.66 -10.41 2.03
CA TRP A 5 9.05 -9.77 3.20
C TRP A 5 7.53 -9.69 3.08
N ILE A 6 6.96 -9.51 1.89
CA ILE A 6 5.52 -9.61 1.66
C ILE A 6 5.01 -11.03 1.97
N SER A 7 5.77 -12.07 1.55
CA SER A 7 5.43 -13.46 1.88
C SER A 7 5.47 -13.72 3.38
N ILE A 8 6.48 -13.18 4.07
CA ILE A 8 6.58 -13.25 5.54
C ILE A 8 5.42 -12.52 6.20
N LEU A 9 5.08 -11.31 5.74
CA LEU A 9 3.94 -10.53 6.24
C LEU A 9 2.63 -11.33 6.12
N LYS A 10 2.41 -11.96 4.97
CA LYS A 10 1.23 -12.79 4.71
C LYS A 10 1.13 -13.95 5.69
N LEU A 11 2.22 -14.68 5.89
CA LEU A 11 2.27 -15.82 6.81
C LEU A 11 2.11 -15.38 8.27
N ALA A 12 2.79 -14.30 8.67
CA ALA A 12 2.71 -13.76 10.02
C ALA A 12 1.28 -13.29 10.35
N SER A 13 0.62 -12.58 9.43
CA SER A 13 -0.76 -12.14 9.59
C SER A 13 -1.73 -13.32 9.65
N LYS A 14 -1.51 -14.35 8.82
CA LYS A 14 -2.35 -15.56 8.80
C LYS A 14 -2.29 -16.34 10.12
N TRP A 15 -1.14 -16.36 10.77
CA TRP A 15 -0.92 -17.14 12.00
C TRP A 15 -0.89 -16.30 13.28
N GLY A 16 -1.11 -14.99 13.19
CA GLY A 16 -1.14 -14.09 14.36
C GLY A 16 0.24 -13.83 14.99
N PHE A 17 1.33 -13.96 14.23
CA PHE A 17 2.68 -13.68 14.71
C PHE A 17 3.00 -12.18 14.67
N GLU A 18 2.45 -11.42 15.63
CA GLU A 18 2.52 -9.95 15.63
C GLU A 18 3.95 -9.39 15.59
N SER A 19 4.90 -9.98 16.31
CA SER A 19 6.29 -9.51 16.29
C SER A 19 6.95 -9.68 14.92
N LEU A 20 6.62 -10.76 14.21
CA LEU A 20 7.12 -11.01 12.86
C LEU A 20 6.40 -10.14 11.85
N ARG A 21 5.09 -9.91 12.03
CA ARG A 21 4.28 -8.98 11.24
C ARG A 21 4.89 -7.58 11.30
N SER A 22 5.13 -7.03 12.49
CA SER A 22 5.72 -5.70 12.66
C SER A 22 7.12 -5.59 12.03
N ARG A 23 7.94 -6.65 12.14
CA ARG A 23 9.26 -6.68 11.49
C ARG A 23 9.15 -6.68 9.97
N ALA A 24 8.20 -7.42 9.41
CA ALA A 24 7.97 -7.47 7.98
C ALA A 24 7.46 -6.12 7.44
N ILE A 25 6.48 -5.49 8.12
CA ILE A 25 5.97 -4.15 7.80
C ILE A 25 7.13 -3.15 7.73
N SER A 26 7.94 -3.07 8.77
CA SER A 26 9.05 -2.13 8.84
C SER A 26 10.10 -2.35 7.74
N LYS A 27 10.28 -3.61 7.27
CA LYS A 27 11.17 -3.88 6.13
C LYS A 27 10.55 -3.47 4.80
N ILE A 28 9.26 -3.77 4.60
CA ILE A 28 8.53 -3.40 3.40
C ILE A 28 8.48 -1.88 3.23
N GLU A 29 8.19 -1.12 4.29
CA GLU A 29 8.18 0.35 4.28
C GLU A 29 9.47 0.97 3.73
N ARG A 30 10.62 0.34 3.98
CA ARG A 30 11.93 0.85 3.55
C ARG A 30 12.30 0.46 2.13
N THR A 31 11.64 -0.55 1.56
CA THR A 31 12.02 -1.12 0.25
C THR A 31 10.94 -0.98 -0.81
N LEU A 32 9.71 -0.71 -0.41
CA LEU A 32 8.59 -0.50 -1.32
C LEU A 32 8.67 0.91 -1.89
N THR A 33 8.69 1.01 -3.22
CA THR A 33 8.82 2.30 -3.94
C THR A 33 7.62 2.61 -4.82
N SER A 34 6.83 1.60 -5.17
CA SER A 34 5.62 1.75 -5.98
C SER A 34 4.47 2.25 -5.09
N PRO A 35 3.92 3.45 -5.35
CA PRO A 35 2.85 4.00 -4.52
C PRO A 35 1.53 3.26 -4.69
N VAL A 36 1.31 2.63 -5.86
CA VAL A 36 0.16 1.72 -6.08
C VAL A 36 0.29 0.47 -5.22
N ASP A 37 1.50 -0.12 -5.14
CA ASP A 37 1.72 -1.31 -4.31
C ASP A 37 1.59 -0.97 -2.82
N MET A 38 1.94 0.25 -2.41
CA MET A 38 1.73 0.74 -1.05
C MET A 38 0.24 0.74 -0.69
N VAL A 39 -0.62 1.32 -1.53
CA VAL A 39 -2.06 1.35 -1.27
C VAL A 39 -2.64 -0.06 -1.23
N VAL A 40 -2.30 -0.91 -2.20
CA VAL A 40 -2.78 -2.31 -2.25
C VAL A 40 -2.36 -3.09 -1.00
N LEU A 41 -1.09 -3.02 -0.60
CA LEU A 41 -0.61 -3.71 0.60
C LEU A 41 -1.18 -3.13 1.89
N GLY A 42 -1.28 -1.81 1.97
CA GLY A 42 -1.84 -1.09 3.11
C GLY A 42 -3.29 -1.48 3.38
N CYS A 43 -4.12 -1.52 2.34
CA CYS A 43 -5.50 -1.99 2.41
C CYS A 43 -5.58 -3.50 2.73
N GLN A 44 -4.77 -4.33 2.07
CA GLN A 44 -4.85 -5.79 2.22
C GLN A 44 -4.49 -6.28 3.63
N TYR A 45 -3.52 -5.64 4.30
CA TYR A 45 -3.00 -6.08 5.60
C TYR A 45 -3.31 -5.13 6.76
N ASP A 46 -4.18 -4.14 6.51
CA ASP A 46 -4.57 -3.09 7.45
C ASP A 46 -3.34 -2.39 8.07
N ILE A 47 -2.58 -1.72 7.21
CA ILE A 47 -1.35 -0.98 7.57
C ILE A 47 -1.55 0.50 7.20
N PRO A 48 -2.15 1.31 8.10
CA PRO A 48 -2.53 2.69 7.81
C PRO A 48 -1.36 3.58 7.38
N ASP A 49 -0.17 3.37 7.95
CA ASP A 49 1.00 4.21 7.67
C ASP A 49 1.48 4.04 6.22
N ILE A 50 1.54 2.79 5.72
CA ILE A 50 1.87 2.50 4.32
C ILE A 50 0.78 3.03 3.39
N LEU A 51 -0.49 2.82 3.74
CA LEU A 51 -1.63 3.28 2.96
C LEU A 51 -1.59 4.79 2.76
N TRP A 52 -1.38 5.53 3.85
CA TRP A 52 -1.28 6.99 3.81
C TRP A 52 -0.11 7.47 2.96
N HIS A 53 1.05 6.82 3.08
CA HIS A 53 2.22 7.15 2.27
C HIS A 53 1.97 6.91 0.77
N GLY A 54 1.27 5.83 0.42
CA GLY A 54 0.84 5.53 -0.93
C GLY A 54 -0.08 6.61 -1.49
N TYR A 55 -1.16 6.96 -0.77
CA TYR A 55 -2.07 8.03 -1.19
C TYR A 55 -1.38 9.38 -1.32
N ALA A 56 -0.53 9.77 -0.35
CA ALA A 56 0.19 11.04 -0.39
C ALA A 56 1.10 11.13 -1.62
N THR A 57 1.80 10.04 -1.94
CA THR A 57 2.68 9.97 -3.11
C THR A 57 1.87 10.02 -4.42
N LEU A 58 0.73 9.34 -4.48
CA LEU A 58 -0.17 9.39 -5.65
C LEU A 58 -0.80 10.78 -5.85
N CYS A 59 -1.19 11.47 -4.77
CA CYS A 59 -1.76 12.81 -4.87
C CYS A 59 -0.74 13.85 -5.36
N GLN A 60 0.55 13.62 -5.10
CA GLN A 60 1.64 14.49 -5.56
C GLN A 60 2.14 14.10 -6.97
N ALA A 61 1.69 12.97 -7.52
CA ALA A 61 2.14 12.52 -8.83
C ALA A 61 1.58 13.42 -9.93
N THR A 62 2.47 13.88 -10.82
CA THR A 62 2.09 14.66 -12.02
C THR A 62 1.52 13.80 -13.14
N THR A 63 1.71 12.49 -13.07
CA THR A 63 1.22 11.53 -14.06
C THR A 63 -0.05 10.87 -13.55
N PRO A 64 -1.14 10.86 -14.33
CA PRO A 64 -2.36 10.16 -13.95
C PRO A 64 -2.14 8.65 -13.90
N LEU A 65 -2.91 7.97 -13.05
CA LEU A 65 -2.94 6.51 -12.99
C LEU A 65 -3.29 5.91 -14.35
N SER A 66 -2.55 4.87 -14.75
CA SER A 66 -2.92 4.03 -15.87
C SER A 66 -4.15 3.19 -15.55
N SER A 67 -4.81 2.68 -16.59
CA SER A 67 -5.97 1.79 -16.43
C SER A 67 -5.62 0.50 -15.69
N GLU A 68 -4.38 0.01 -15.82
CA GLU A 68 -3.91 -1.17 -15.10
C GLU A 68 -3.73 -0.88 -13.61
N GLU A 69 -3.11 0.25 -13.26
CA GLU A 69 -2.97 0.64 -11.86
C GLU A 69 -4.32 0.89 -11.20
N GLY A 70 -5.25 1.55 -11.91
CA GLY A 70 -6.62 1.73 -11.44
C GLY A 70 -7.33 0.40 -11.17
N ARG A 71 -7.12 -0.62 -12.01
CA ARG A 71 -7.65 -1.97 -11.76
C ARG A 71 -7.04 -2.63 -10.52
N ARG A 72 -5.75 -2.42 -10.28
CA ARG A 72 -5.05 -3.00 -9.11
C ARG A 72 -5.48 -2.36 -7.79
N LEU A 73 -5.70 -1.05 -7.78
CA LEU A 73 -6.26 -0.32 -6.63
C LEU A 73 -7.72 -0.72 -6.38
N GLY A 74 -8.49 -0.93 -7.45
CA GLY A 74 -9.93 -1.14 -7.33
C GLY A 74 -10.69 0.17 -7.16
N VAL A 75 -12.01 0.10 -7.32
CA VAL A 75 -12.86 1.29 -7.44
C VAL A 75 -12.86 2.13 -6.17
N GLU A 76 -12.88 1.49 -4.99
CA GLU A 76 -12.94 2.20 -3.72
C GLU A 76 -11.69 3.05 -3.46
N ASP A 77 -10.50 2.48 -3.66
CA ASP A 77 -9.23 3.20 -3.49
C ASP A 77 -9.07 4.33 -4.51
N VAL A 78 -9.51 4.13 -5.75
CA VAL A 78 -9.50 5.19 -6.78
C VAL A 78 -10.44 6.34 -6.40
N VAL A 79 -11.65 6.03 -5.89
CA VAL A 79 -12.61 7.03 -5.42
C VAL A 79 -12.07 7.78 -4.21
N ASN A 80 -11.45 7.08 -3.25
CA ASN A 80 -10.83 7.69 -2.08
C ASN A 80 -9.68 8.63 -2.48
N LEU A 81 -8.79 8.18 -3.37
CA LEU A 81 -7.72 9.00 -3.90
C LEU A 81 -8.26 10.26 -4.59
N TYR A 82 -9.28 10.13 -5.45
CA TYR A 82 -9.91 11.26 -6.12
C TYR A 82 -10.54 12.24 -5.12
N ARG A 83 -11.19 11.73 -4.07
CA ARG A 83 -11.77 12.56 -3.02
C ARG A 83 -10.71 13.35 -2.25
N ILE A 84 -9.55 12.75 -1.99
CA ILE A 84 -8.42 13.43 -1.34
C ILE A 84 -7.91 14.56 -2.23
N MET A 85 -7.67 14.28 -3.52
CA MET A 85 -7.16 15.28 -4.47
C MET A 85 -8.15 16.42 -4.74
N ALA A 86 -9.45 16.17 -4.72
CA ALA A 86 -10.47 17.20 -4.97
C ALA A 86 -10.65 18.18 -3.78
N LEU A 87 -10.15 17.84 -2.59
CA LEU A 87 -10.26 18.64 -1.37
C LEU A 87 -8.97 19.38 -0.99
N SER A 88 -7.88 19.13 -1.71
CA SER A 88 -6.56 19.76 -1.55
C SER A 88 -6.35 20.88 -2.55
#